data_AF-A0A9D4MEE5-F1
#
_entry.id   AF-A0A9D4MEE5-F1
#
_cell.length_a   1.000
_cell.length_b   1.000
_cell.length_c   1.000
_cell.angle_alpha   90.00
_cell.angle_beta   90.00
_cell.angle_gamma   90.00
#
_symmetry.space_group_name_H-M   'P 1'
#
loop_
_entity.id
_entity.type
_entity.pdbx_description
1 polymer ?
#
loop_
_entity_poly.entity_id
_entity_poly.type
_entity_poly.pdbx_seq_one_letter_code
_entity_poly.pdbx_strand_id
1 'polypeptide(L)'
;MSERSGYRHLYRVTSSLAHHGRLSKQIWVDETRGLVYFLGLKDIPLETHLYVVSYQTQGPVYRLTELEYTHNVTLDKACSMFVTVFSAVNLAPQSALYRIEISPQSVQTQPLAVLMSSTGQ
;
A
#
# COMPACT_ATOMS: atom_id res chain seq x y z
N MET A 1 17.80 -3.59 -35.63
CA MET A 1 17.52 -4.92 -35.02
C MET A 1 18.40 -5.02 -33.78
N SER A 2 17.97 -5.15 -32.54
CA SER A 2 16.68 -5.48 -31.95
C SER A 2 16.74 -5.05 -30.47
N GLU A 3 16.07 -3.95 -30.12
CA GLU A 3 15.57 -3.73 -28.76
C GLU A 3 14.55 -4.84 -28.48
N ARG A 4 14.94 -5.86 -27.71
CA ARG A 4 14.02 -6.92 -27.29
C ARG A 4 14.08 -7.09 -25.79
N SER A 5 12.96 -6.68 -25.18
CA SER A 5 12.51 -6.88 -23.79
C SER A 5 13.20 -5.99 -22.74
N GLY A 6 12.58 -4.97 -22.15
CA GLY A 6 11.14 -4.74 -21.90
C GLY A 6 10.79 -5.27 -20.50
N TYR A 7 10.46 -4.35 -19.59
CA TYR A 7 10.01 -4.54 -18.20
C TYR A 7 11.06 -4.96 -17.16
N ARG A 8 11.84 -3.96 -16.71
CA ARG A 8 12.51 -3.99 -15.40
C ARG A 8 11.45 -3.93 -14.31
N HIS A 9 11.08 -5.07 -13.75
CA HIS A 9 10.41 -5.20 -12.45
C HIS A 9 11.36 -4.71 -11.35
N LEU A 10 11.56 -3.40 -11.26
CA LEU A 10 12.22 -2.75 -10.13
C LEU A 10 11.16 -1.97 -9.38
N TYR A 11 10.32 -2.69 -8.63
CA TYR A 11 9.77 -2.07 -7.44
C TYR A 11 10.95 -1.91 -6.49
N ARG A 12 11.58 -0.75 -6.54
CA ARG A 12 12.63 -0.38 -5.58
C ARG A 12 11.94 -0.33 -4.23
N VAL A 13 11.95 -1.45 -3.52
CA VAL A 13 11.74 -1.51 -2.08
C VAL A 13 12.91 -0.73 -1.50
N THR A 14 12.71 0.55 -1.23
CA THR A 14 13.75 1.45 -0.74
C THR A 14 14.30 0.90 0.57
N SER A 15 15.55 0.46 0.54
CA SER A 15 16.36 0.19 1.72
C SER A 15 17.10 1.47 2.10
N SER A 16 16.39 2.46 2.64
CA SER A 16 17.06 3.60 3.28
C SER A 16 17.28 3.27 4.75
N LEU A 17 18.50 2.85 5.06
CA LEU A 17 19.23 3.01 6.33
C LEU A 17 18.38 3.05 7.62
N ALA A 18 18.25 1.88 8.23
CA ALA A 18 17.86 1.71 9.63
C ALA A 18 19.01 2.13 10.56
N HIS A 19 19.22 3.43 10.75
CA HIS A 19 19.98 3.96 11.89
C HIS A 19 19.23 5.18 12.44
N HIS A 20 18.59 4.99 13.61
CA HIS A 20 17.63 5.86 14.29
C HIS A 20 16.17 5.76 13.81
N GLY A 21 15.35 4.98 14.54
CA GLY A 21 13.89 5.09 14.49
C GLY A 21 13.15 4.12 13.56
N ARG A 22 13.26 2.82 13.85
CA ARG A 22 12.32 1.73 13.51
C ARG A 22 11.22 1.99 12.44
N LEU A 23 11.57 2.15 11.17
CA LEU A 23 10.70 1.79 10.04
C LEU A 23 11.02 0.36 9.61
N SER A 24 10.47 -0.61 10.33
CA SER A 24 10.42 -2.00 9.86
C SER A 24 9.64 -2.01 8.54
N LYS A 25 10.25 -2.50 7.46
CA LYS A 25 9.56 -2.80 6.20
C LYS A 25 8.34 -3.66 6.54
N GLN A 26 7.14 -3.11 6.45
CA GLN A 26 5.92 -3.85 6.72
C GLN A 26 5.50 -4.56 5.44
N ILE A 27 5.57 -5.88 5.50
CA ILE A 27 5.05 -6.80 4.49
C ILE A 27 4.02 -7.66 5.21
N TRP A 28 2.88 -7.91 4.56
CA TRP A 28 1.86 -8.81 5.08
C TRP A 28 1.65 -10.03 4.18
N VAL A 29 1.72 -11.17 4.85
CA VAL A 29 1.49 -12.57 4.47
C VAL A 29 0.04 -13.03 4.36
N ASP A 30 -0.64 -13.11 3.21
CA ASP A 30 -1.86 -13.93 3.13
C ASP A 30 -1.57 -15.27 2.44
N GLU A 31 -1.22 -16.26 3.27
CA GLU A 31 -0.90 -17.61 2.81
C GLU A 31 -2.09 -18.36 2.23
N THR A 32 -3.30 -18.03 2.71
CA THR A 32 -4.53 -18.71 2.30
C THR A 32 -4.93 -18.31 0.89
N ARG A 33 -4.79 -17.02 0.57
CA ARG A 33 -5.10 -16.45 -0.75
C ARG A 33 -3.89 -16.36 -1.68
N GLY A 34 -2.68 -16.62 -1.20
CA GLY A 34 -1.46 -16.54 -2.01
C GLY A 34 -1.04 -15.11 -2.35
N LEU A 35 -1.29 -14.16 -1.44
CA LEU A 35 -1.09 -12.72 -1.68
C LEU A 35 -0.04 -12.14 -0.74
N VAL A 36 0.77 -11.22 -1.27
CA VAL A 36 1.70 -10.39 -0.51
C VAL A 36 1.26 -8.94 -0.61
N TYR A 37 1.15 -8.29 0.55
CA TYR A 37 0.89 -6.86 0.66
C TYR A 37 2.15 -6.13 1.11
N PHE A 38 2.41 -4.95 0.53
CA PHE A 38 3.63 -4.20 0.81
C PHE A 38 3.43 -2.70 0.56
N LEU A 39 4.23 -1.89 1.26
CA LEU A 39 4.35 -0.46 0.98
C LEU A 39 5.40 -0.21 -0.10
N GLY A 40 5.13 0.73 -1.01
CA GLY A 40 6.06 1.07 -2.09
C GLY A 40 5.82 2.45 -2.70
N LEU A 41 6.69 2.83 -3.64
CA LEU A 41 6.70 4.12 -4.35
C LEU A 41 6.50 3.92 -5.86
N LYS A 42 5.68 2.93 -6.24
CA LYS A 42 5.56 2.46 -7.64
C LYS A 42 4.93 3.51 -8.55
N ASP A 43 3.90 4.21 -8.05
CA ASP A 43 3.08 5.09 -8.87
C ASP A 43 3.68 6.50 -8.92
N ILE A 44 4.00 7.08 -7.77
CA ILE A 44 4.64 8.39 -7.65
C ILE A 44 5.88 8.24 -6.75
N PRO A 45 7.08 8.67 -7.20
CA PRO A 45 8.34 8.43 -6.46
C PRO A 45 8.43 8.99 -5.03
N LEU A 46 7.50 9.87 -4.65
CA LEU A 46 7.43 10.52 -3.33
C LEU A 46 6.21 10.09 -2.51
N GLU A 47 5.31 9.27 -3.05
CA GLU A 47 4.08 8.85 -2.39
C GLU A 47 4.15 7.38 -2.02
N THR A 48 4.12 7.10 -0.72
CA THR A 48 4.05 5.73 -0.22
C THR A 48 2.62 5.22 -0.31
N HIS A 49 2.43 4.10 -1.00
CA HIS A 49 1.13 3.47 -1.15
C HIS A 49 1.18 2.01 -0.73
N LEU A 50 0.01 1.48 -0.35
CA LEU A 50 -0.17 0.05 -0.14
C LEU A 50 -0.46 -0.64 -1.47
N TYR A 51 0.23 -1.75 -1.70
CA TYR A 51 0.07 -2.61 -2.86
C TYR A 51 -0.22 -4.05 -2.46
N VAL A 52 -0.81 -4.79 -3.38
CA VAL A 52 -0.98 -6.25 -3.29
C VAL A 52 -0.61 -6.92 -4.60
N VAL A 53 -0.01 -8.11 -4.50
CA VAL A 53 0.33 -8.96 -5.65
C VAL A 53 0.18 -10.44 -5.27
N SER A 54 -0.20 -11.27 -6.23
CA SER A 54 -0.13 -12.73 -6.11
C SER A 54 1.32 -13.19 -6.21
N TYR A 55 1.74 -14.06 -5.31
CA TYR A 55 3.03 -14.76 -5.44
C TYR A 55 2.86 -16.19 -5.97
N GLN A 56 1.63 -16.67 -6.10
CA GLN A 56 1.33 -17.99 -6.68
C GLN A 56 1.22 -17.93 -8.21
N THR A 57 0.77 -16.80 -8.74
CA THR A 57 0.57 -16.59 -10.18
C THR A 57 1.32 -15.33 -10.62
N GLN A 58 1.86 -15.35 -11.84
CA GLN A 58 2.39 -14.13 -12.44
C GLN A 58 1.22 -13.22 -12.77
N GLY A 59 1.04 -12.16 -11.97
CA GLY A 59 -0.07 -11.22 -12.09
C GLY A 59 0.38 -9.77 -11.89
N PRO A 60 -0.50 -8.81 -12.23
CA PRO A 60 -0.22 -7.39 -12.01
C PRO A 60 -0.19 -7.06 -10.51
N VAL A 61 0.52 -5.98 -10.17
CA VAL A 61 0.49 -5.37 -8.84
C VAL A 61 -0.67 -4.36 -8.78
N TYR A 62 -1.54 -4.49 -7.78
CA TYR A 62 -2.66 -3.60 -7.56
C TYR A 62 -2.37 -2.62 -6.41
N ARG A 63 -2.73 -1.35 -6.59
CA ARG A 63 -2.68 -0.32 -5.54
C ARG A 63 -3.98 -0.33 -4.75
N LEU A 64 -3.89 -0.24 -3.42
CA LEU A 64 -5.03 -0.28 -2.49
C LEU A 64 -5.39 1.09 -1.90
N THR A 65 -4.45 2.03 -1.93
CA THR A 65 -4.62 3.39 -1.43
C THR A 65 -4.89 4.39 -2.56
N GLU A 66 -5.52 5.50 -2.20
CA GLU A 66 -5.77 6.63 -3.09
C GLU A 66 -4.46 7.29 -3.53
N LEU A 67 -4.48 8.01 -4.67
CA LEU A 67 -3.35 8.85 -5.12
C LEU A 67 -3.35 10.18 -4.38
N GLU A 68 -2.30 10.98 -4.60
CA GLU A 68 -2.16 12.36 -4.11
C GLU A 68 -1.87 12.44 -2.61
N TYR A 69 -1.63 11.30 -1.96
CA TYR A 69 -1.31 11.19 -0.55
C TYR A 69 -0.15 10.21 -0.31
N THR A 70 0.63 10.49 0.73
CA THR A 70 1.52 9.48 1.33
C THR A 70 0.76 8.75 2.43
N HIS A 71 0.88 7.43 2.45
CA HIS A 71 0.20 6.54 3.40
C HIS A 71 1.17 5.80 4.31
N ASN A 72 0.82 5.74 5.59
CA ASN A 72 1.36 4.80 6.57
C ASN A 72 0.24 3.84 6.98
N VAL A 73 0.43 2.55 6.72
CA VAL A 73 -0.67 1.57 6.71
C VAL A 73 -0.42 0.42 7.66
N THR A 74 -1.47 -0.08 8.30
CA THR A 74 -1.47 -1.33 9.05
C THR A 74 -2.65 -2.21 8.63
N LEU A 75 -2.36 -3.45 8.23
CA LEU A 75 -3.37 -4.47 7.93
C LEU A 75 -3.76 -5.27 9.17
N ASP A 76 -4.99 -5.76 9.18
CA ASP A 76 -5.43 -6.79 10.12
C ASP A 76 -4.77 -8.15 9.82
N LYS A 77 -4.86 -9.09 10.78
CA LYS A 77 -4.27 -10.42 10.62
C LYS A 77 -4.89 -11.22 9.47
N ALA A 78 -6.16 -10.99 9.15
CA ALA A 78 -6.85 -11.69 8.07
C ALA A 78 -6.64 -11.01 6.70
N CYS A 79 -5.87 -9.93 6.62
CA CYS A 79 -5.65 -9.15 5.38
C CYS A 79 -6.95 -8.74 4.68
N SER A 80 -8.00 -8.46 5.46
CA SER A 80 -9.35 -8.12 5.01
C SER A 80 -9.64 -6.63 5.16
N MET A 81 -8.90 -5.93 6.01
CA MET A 81 -9.05 -4.52 6.30
C MET A 81 -7.70 -3.86 6.55
N PHE A 82 -7.62 -2.56 6.33
CA PHE A 82 -6.45 -1.78 6.73
C PHE A 82 -6.84 -0.42 7.28
N VAL A 83 -6.05 0.05 8.24
CA VAL A 83 -6.05 1.43 8.69
C VAL A 83 -4.90 2.15 8.01
N THR A 84 -5.16 3.33 7.46
CA THR A 84 -4.13 4.21 6.92
C THR A 84 -4.14 5.53 7.66
N VAL A 85 -2.96 6.03 8.00
CA VAL A 85 -2.72 7.46 8.26
C VAL A 85 -2.19 8.05 6.97
N PHE A 86 -2.85 9.07 6.43
CA PHE A 86 -2.50 9.66 5.15
C PHE A 86 -2.41 11.19 5.23
N SER A 87 -1.55 11.78 4.43
CA SER A 87 -1.31 13.22 4.39
C SER A 87 -0.80 13.66 3.02
N ALA A 88 -0.99 14.94 2.71
CA ALA A 88 -0.41 15.61 1.56
C ALA A 88 0.25 16.92 1.99
N VAL A 89 0.99 17.59 1.10
CA VAL A 89 1.66 18.87 1.40
C VAL A 89 0.69 19.92 1.95
N ASN A 90 -0.56 19.90 1.45
CA ASN A 90 -1.60 20.86 1.82
C ASN A 90 -2.67 20.27 2.75
N LEU A 91 -2.48 19.05 3.26
CA LEU A 91 -3.45 18.36 4.11
C LEU A 91 -2.77 17.74 5.34
N ALA A 92 -3.20 18.18 6.52
CA ALA A 92 -2.75 17.60 7.79
C ALA A 92 -3.07 16.09 7.85
N PRO A 93 -2.29 15.29 8.60
CA PRO A 93 -2.52 13.86 8.69
C PRO A 93 -3.94 13.49 9.13
N GLN A 94 -4.60 12.63 8.36
CA GLN A 94 -5.90 12.04 8.66
C GLN A 94 -5.76 10.53 8.76
N SER A 95 -6.72 9.88 9.43
CA SER A 95 -6.75 8.42 9.53
C SER A 95 -8.05 7.86 8.97
N ALA A 96 -8.01 6.72 8.30
CA ALA A 96 -9.19 6.07 7.76
C ALA A 96 -9.07 4.55 7.81
N LEU A 97 -10.21 3.87 7.92
CA LEU A 97 -10.34 2.42 7.89
C LEU A 97 -10.99 2.01 6.57
N TYR A 98 -10.39 1.04 5.89
CA TYR A 98 -10.89 0.49 4.64
C TYR A 98 -11.08 -1.03 4.75
N ARG A 99 -12.07 -1.54 4.02
CA ARG A 99 -12.22 -2.96 3.68
C ARG A 99 -11.52 -3.26 2.35
N ILE A 100 -10.91 -4.43 2.25
CA ILE A 100 -10.29 -4.94 1.03
C ILE A 100 -11.21 -5.99 0.42
N GLU A 101 -11.56 -5.82 -0.85
CA GLU A 101 -12.35 -6.78 -1.63
C GLU A 101 -11.53 -7.28 -2.81
N ILE A 102 -11.25 -8.59 -2.82
CA ILE A 102 -10.44 -9.24 -3.85
C ILE A 102 -11.31 -10.24 -4.59
N SER A 103 -11.44 -10.04 -5.90
CA SER A 103 -12.00 -11.00 -6.84
C SER A 103 -10.92 -11.48 -7.82
N PRO A 104 -11.13 -12.58 -8.56
CA PRO A 104 -10.16 -13.05 -9.55
C PRO A 104 -9.78 -12.03 -10.64
N GLN A 105 -10.59 -10.99 -10.83
CA GLN A 105 -10.42 -9.99 -11.90
C GLN A 105 -10.21 -8.57 -11.39
N SER A 106 -10.53 -8.29 -10.13
CA SER A 106 -10.48 -6.94 -9.57
C SER A 106 -10.05 -6.94 -8.11
N VAL A 107 -9.34 -5.89 -7.73
CA VAL A 107 -8.99 -5.58 -6.36
C VAL A 107 -9.55 -4.19 -6.07
N GLN A 108 -10.41 -4.07 -5.06
CA GLN A 108 -11.08 -2.84 -4.68
C GLN A 108 -10.95 -2.60 -3.18
N THR A 109 -11.10 -1.34 -2.78
CA THR A 109 -11.12 -0.94 -1.37
C THR A 109 -12.34 -0.06 -1.11
N GLN A 110 -12.99 -0.29 0.04
CA GLN A 110 -14.18 0.45 0.45
C GLN A 110 -13.88 1.19 1.76
N PRO A 111 -14.05 2.53 1.83
CA PRO A 111 -13.90 3.25 3.08
C PRO A 111 -15.04 2.87 4.04
N LEU A 112 -14.69 2.52 5.27
CA LEU A 112 -15.65 2.19 6.34
C LEU A 112 -15.79 3.33 7.35
N ALA A 113 -14.70 4.07 7.62
CA ALA A 113 -14.71 5.20 8.54
C ALA A 113 -13.54 6.14 8.26
N VAL A 114 -13.74 7.44 8.53
CA VAL A 114 -12.67 8.45 8.59
C VAL A 114 -12.60 8.97 10.01
N LEU A 115 -11.40 8.89 10.59
CA LEU A 115 -11.06 9.36 11.92
C LEU A 115 -10.49 10.77 11.78
N MET A 116 -11.35 11.76 12.05
CA MET A 116 -10.96 13.17 12.10
C MET A 116 -10.52 13.49 13.53
N SER A 117 -9.34 14.12 13.69
CA SER A 117 -8.99 14.73 14.97
C SER A 117 -9.96 15.88 15.23
N SER A 118 -10.69 15.85 16.35
CA SER A 118 -11.54 16.97 16.76
C SER A 118 -10.66 18.19 16.97
N THR A 119 -10.75 19.17 16.09
CA THR A 119 -10.19 20.51 16.36
C THR A 119 -10.95 21.02 17.59
N GLY A 120 -10.29 21.04 18.74
CA GLY A 120 -10.86 21.59 19.97
C GLY A 120 -11.30 23.03 19.74
N GLN A 121 -12.53 23.33 20.13
CA GLN A 121 -13.00 24.70 20.30
C GLN A 121 -12.21 25.42 21.40
#